data_AF-A0A101W100-F1
#
_entry.id   AF-A0A101W100-F1
#
_cell.length_a   1.000
_cell.length_b   1.000
_cell.length_c   1.000
_cell.angle_alpha   90.00
_cell.angle_beta   90.00
_cell.angle_gamma   90.00
#
_symmetry.space_group_name_H-M   'P 1'
#
loop_
_entity.id
_entity.type
_entity.pdbx_description
1 polymer ?
#
loop_
_entity_poly.entity_id
_entity_poly.type
_entity_poly.pdbx_seq_one_letter_code
_entity_poly.pdbx_strand_id
1 'polypeptide(L)'
;MEIIITKALSNARFVSGKQEKLLAQFAKRLWLPEEIPVVSDGSVVYRLVFAGGTAVEGRITGTGVDEQGFYIVFKLHSFSLNNDILLLEHKRLPRGRAILSEVFNPHTDKTFRALTDERYMGQYFFHGAFMRSSRTANGMVLEFELGALSDRAFRIELSGIAAENCVSESGGGLETFAGGRIREVFFRKNESGEYQITIDNTYNDFIFSKGTNCFSPPVKPKIVKHINYFTIRCRDLKVRQSNYFIDTLKKNGIECIELHHNREENMTETLRQRWKQAFLQGVDVENIYLDQCLWHVFSYNRLKSLTGEEASARLDSVGSSTLYVFLDNARINGPDICYRLENAASFSHKMLSCYKDVYVMDENFSWTYVRTHEERSCGPYFYHVNIKK
;
A
#
# COMPACT_ATOMS: atom_id res chain seq x y z
N MET A 1 -2.28 -28.27 -12.57
CA MET A 1 -1.52 -28.84 -13.69
C MET A 1 -0.32 -29.59 -13.15
N GLU A 2 -0.14 -30.85 -13.54
CA GLU A 2 1.08 -31.59 -13.22
C GLU A 2 2.22 -31.08 -14.12
N ILE A 3 3.40 -30.86 -13.55
CA ILE A 3 4.61 -30.43 -14.26
C ILE A 3 5.81 -31.27 -13.82
N ILE A 4 6.83 -31.35 -14.68
CA ILE A 4 8.09 -32.03 -14.36
C ILE A 4 9.21 -30.98 -14.31
N ILE A 5 9.79 -30.78 -13.13
CA ILE A 5 10.93 -29.88 -12.94
C ILE A 5 12.21 -30.67 -13.17
N THR A 6 12.86 -30.46 -14.32
CA THR A 6 14.12 -31.13 -14.67
C THR A 6 15.31 -30.49 -13.94
N LYS A 7 15.23 -29.18 -13.71
CA LYS A 7 16.26 -28.41 -13.01
C LYS A 7 15.65 -27.21 -12.29
N ALA A 8 16.26 -26.83 -11.17
CA ALA A 8 15.90 -25.63 -10.41
C ALA A 8 17.18 -24.93 -9.92
N LEU A 9 17.32 -23.63 -10.21
CA LEU A 9 18.46 -22.80 -9.77
C LEU A 9 17.97 -21.44 -9.28
N SER A 10 18.82 -20.73 -8.52
CA SER A 10 18.58 -19.32 -8.23
C SER A 10 18.66 -18.49 -9.52
N ASN A 11 17.69 -17.61 -9.74
CA ASN A 11 17.68 -16.73 -10.90
C ASN A 11 18.78 -15.66 -10.85
N ALA A 12 19.35 -15.39 -9.67
CA ALA A 12 20.46 -14.43 -9.51
C ALA A 12 21.71 -14.79 -10.34
N ARG A 13 21.84 -16.05 -10.79
CA ARG A 13 22.93 -16.50 -11.68
C ARG A 13 22.78 -16.03 -13.12
N PHE A 14 21.59 -15.58 -13.50
CA PHE A 14 21.23 -15.23 -14.88
C PHE A 14 21.02 -13.73 -15.07
N VAL A 15 21.40 -12.93 -14.07
CA VAL A 15 21.34 -11.47 -14.11
C VAL A 15 22.72 -10.92 -13.79
N SER A 16 23.16 -9.90 -14.51
CA SER A 16 24.53 -9.38 -14.45
C SER A 16 24.71 -8.28 -13.41
N GLY A 17 23.69 -7.43 -13.20
CA GLY A 17 23.78 -6.27 -12.31
C GLY A 17 23.52 -6.57 -10.82
N LYS A 18 24.11 -5.75 -9.95
CA LYS A 18 24.08 -5.95 -8.48
C LYS A 18 22.67 -5.80 -7.91
N GLN A 19 21.91 -4.82 -8.41
CA GLN A 19 20.54 -4.56 -7.97
C GLN A 19 19.59 -5.67 -8.46
N GLU A 20 19.79 -6.14 -9.68
CA GLU A 20 19.05 -7.23 -10.30
C GLU A 20 19.32 -8.54 -9.57
N LYS A 21 20.55 -8.81 -9.15
CA LYS A 21 20.90 -9.96 -8.30
C LYS A 21 20.15 -9.94 -6.98
N LEU A 22 20.06 -8.78 -6.34
CA LEU A 22 19.30 -8.60 -5.10
C LEU A 22 17.81 -8.88 -5.33
N LEU A 23 17.22 -8.33 -6.41
CA LEU A 23 15.82 -8.58 -6.77
C LEU A 23 15.56 -10.04 -7.15
N ALA A 24 16.55 -10.72 -7.71
CA ALA A 24 16.48 -12.12 -8.14
C ALA A 24 16.78 -13.12 -7.02
N GLN A 25 17.15 -12.68 -5.81
CA GLN A 25 17.53 -13.59 -4.71
C GLN A 25 16.38 -14.54 -4.32
N PHE A 26 15.15 -14.05 -4.40
CA PHE A 26 13.93 -14.82 -4.11
C PHE A 26 13.31 -15.47 -5.36
N ALA A 27 13.93 -15.32 -6.53
CA ALA A 27 13.47 -15.93 -7.76
C ALA A 27 14.24 -17.23 -8.04
N LYS A 28 13.50 -18.27 -8.41
CA LYS A 28 14.05 -19.55 -8.86
C LYS A 28 13.72 -19.72 -10.34
N ARG A 29 14.72 -20.06 -11.14
CA ARG A 29 14.51 -20.50 -12.52
C ARG A 29 14.25 -22.01 -12.49
N LEU A 30 13.10 -22.43 -13.01
CA LEU A 30 12.65 -23.82 -13.06
C LEU A 30 12.58 -24.25 -14.52
N TRP A 31 13.35 -25.25 -14.90
CA TRP A 31 13.32 -25.82 -16.25
C TRP A 31 12.32 -26.96 -16.31
N LEU A 32 11.56 -26.99 -17.40
CA LEU A 32 10.50 -27.94 -17.71
C LEU A 32 10.80 -28.57 -19.08
N PRO A 33 10.34 -29.80 -19.35
CA PRO A 33 10.57 -30.46 -20.63
C PRO A 33 9.81 -29.79 -21.79
N GLU A 34 8.74 -29.06 -21.50
CA GLU A 34 7.86 -28.42 -22.47
C GLU A 34 7.31 -27.09 -21.94
N GLU A 35 6.82 -26.27 -22.86
CA GLU A 35 6.13 -25.03 -22.53
C GLU A 35 4.77 -25.30 -21.86
N ILE A 36 4.40 -24.45 -20.90
CA ILE A 36 3.16 -24.56 -20.16
C ILE A 36 2.35 -23.25 -20.24
N PRO A 37 1.00 -23.32 -20.27
CA PRO A 37 0.16 -22.14 -20.33
C PRO A 37 0.10 -21.46 -18.95
N VAL A 38 0.97 -20.47 -18.75
CA VAL A 38 1.03 -19.69 -17.50
C VAL A 38 1.05 -18.20 -17.78
N VAL A 39 0.44 -17.42 -16.90
CA VAL A 39 0.57 -15.96 -16.88
C VAL A 39 1.87 -15.59 -16.17
N SER A 40 2.75 -14.87 -16.88
CA SER A 40 4.11 -14.54 -16.43
C SER A 40 4.36 -13.06 -16.12
N ASP A 41 3.29 -12.26 -16.01
CA ASP A 41 3.35 -10.82 -15.68
C ASP A 41 3.53 -10.55 -14.18
N GLY A 42 3.59 -11.60 -13.35
CA GLY A 42 3.70 -11.53 -11.90
C GLY A 42 2.38 -11.26 -11.16
N SER A 43 1.24 -11.23 -11.85
CA SER A 43 -0.07 -10.93 -11.25
C SER A 43 -0.78 -12.12 -10.62
N VAL A 44 -0.48 -13.31 -11.12
CA VAL A 44 -1.05 -14.57 -10.64
C VAL A 44 -0.15 -15.16 -9.56
N VAL A 45 -0.76 -15.56 -8.43
CA VAL A 45 -0.07 -16.36 -7.41
C VAL A 45 -0.36 -17.82 -7.67
N TYR A 46 0.71 -18.58 -7.77
CA TYR A 46 0.69 -20.02 -7.95
C TYR A 46 1.17 -20.72 -6.69
N ARG A 47 0.61 -21.89 -6.43
CA ARG A 47 1.08 -22.86 -5.45
C ARG A 47 1.69 -24.05 -6.18
N LEU A 48 2.93 -24.37 -5.81
CA LEU A 48 3.71 -25.48 -6.32
C LEU A 48 3.84 -26.54 -5.23
N VAL A 49 3.23 -27.70 -5.44
CA VAL A 49 3.24 -28.84 -4.49
C VAL A 49 4.11 -29.96 -5.05
N PHE A 50 5.18 -30.32 -4.36
CA PHE A 50 6.10 -31.38 -4.78
C PHE A 50 5.60 -32.76 -4.35
N ALA A 51 6.09 -33.82 -4.99
CA ALA A 51 5.73 -35.21 -4.64
C ALA A 51 5.92 -35.58 -3.15
N GLY A 52 6.84 -34.92 -2.45
CA GLY A 52 7.06 -35.09 -1.01
C GLY A 52 6.08 -34.32 -0.10
N GLY A 53 5.05 -33.69 -0.65
CA GLY A 53 4.05 -32.90 0.09
C GLY A 53 4.45 -31.46 0.42
N THR A 54 5.75 -31.12 0.30
CA THR A 54 6.21 -29.73 0.43
C THR A 54 5.49 -28.84 -0.58
N ALA A 55 5.01 -27.68 -0.13
CA ALA A 55 4.39 -26.69 -0.99
C ALA A 55 5.08 -25.33 -0.84
N VAL A 56 5.19 -24.59 -1.94
CA VAL A 56 5.64 -23.19 -1.94
C VAL A 56 4.70 -22.35 -2.79
N GLU A 57 4.56 -21.08 -2.43
CA GLU A 57 3.75 -20.13 -3.19
C GLU A 57 4.63 -19.03 -3.81
N GLY A 58 4.26 -18.57 -4.98
CA GLY A 58 5.03 -17.57 -5.71
C GLY A 58 4.33 -17.06 -6.95
N ARG A 59 4.99 -16.16 -7.65
CA ARG A 59 4.53 -15.54 -8.88
C ARG A 59 5.47 -15.93 -10.00
N ILE A 60 4.92 -16.16 -11.19
CA ILE A 60 5.76 -16.34 -12.37
C ILE A 60 5.97 -14.95 -12.97
N THR A 61 7.22 -14.51 -13.04
CA THR A 61 7.60 -13.15 -13.51
C THR A 61 8.31 -13.17 -14.86
N GLY A 62 8.35 -14.33 -15.51
CA GLY A 62 8.97 -14.50 -16.82
C GLY A 62 9.01 -15.96 -17.24
N THR A 63 9.09 -16.16 -18.54
CA THR A 63 9.30 -17.45 -19.20
C THR A 63 10.40 -17.30 -20.25
N GLY A 64 10.90 -18.41 -20.76
CA GLY A 64 11.85 -18.39 -21.88
C GLY A 64 12.32 -19.79 -22.23
N VAL A 65 13.22 -19.86 -23.21
CA VAL A 65 13.85 -21.10 -23.67
C VAL A 65 15.36 -20.86 -23.72
N ASP A 66 16.13 -21.80 -23.17
CA ASP A 66 17.59 -21.83 -23.30
C ASP A 66 18.06 -23.24 -23.69
N GLU A 67 19.39 -23.50 -23.69
CA GLU A 67 19.92 -24.80 -24.10
C GLU A 67 19.47 -25.98 -23.22
N GLN A 68 18.82 -25.72 -22.08
CA GLN A 68 18.31 -26.74 -21.17
C GLN A 68 16.79 -26.91 -21.28
N GLY A 69 16.13 -26.17 -22.18
CA GLY A 69 14.71 -26.26 -22.47
C GLY A 69 13.91 -25.04 -22.03
N PHE A 70 12.60 -25.21 -21.93
CA PHE A 70 11.70 -24.17 -21.45
C PHE A 70 11.91 -23.92 -19.96
N TYR A 71 11.86 -22.66 -19.53
CA TYR A 71 11.93 -22.30 -18.13
C TYR A 71 10.88 -21.27 -17.72
N ILE A 72 10.56 -21.29 -16.43
CA ILE A 72 9.80 -20.24 -15.75
C ILE A 72 10.67 -19.58 -14.67
N VAL A 73 10.49 -18.28 -14.46
CA VAL A 73 11.08 -17.52 -13.35
C VAL A 73 10.05 -17.41 -12.24
N PHE A 74 10.16 -18.29 -11.25
CA PHE A 74 9.27 -18.40 -10.11
C PHE A 74 9.78 -17.56 -8.94
N LYS A 75 9.20 -16.39 -8.74
CA LYS A 75 9.49 -15.50 -7.62
C LYS A 75 8.69 -15.92 -6.39
N LEU A 76 9.38 -16.39 -5.36
CA LEU A 76 8.76 -16.81 -4.11
C LEU A 76 8.03 -15.64 -3.45
N HIS A 77 6.81 -15.88 -2.98
CA HIS A 77 6.05 -14.88 -2.24
C HIS A 77 6.65 -14.74 -0.85
N SER A 78 7.39 -13.65 -0.60
CA SER A 78 8.15 -13.46 0.64
C SER A 78 7.27 -13.20 1.86
N PHE A 79 5.97 -13.42 1.79
CA PHE A 79 5.10 -13.21 2.93
C PHE A 79 3.99 -14.26 3.04
N SER A 80 3.95 -15.27 2.15
CA SER A 80 2.92 -16.30 2.30
C SER A 80 3.15 -17.11 3.59
N LEU A 81 2.05 -17.47 4.26
CA LEU A 81 2.06 -18.32 5.45
C LEU A 81 2.81 -19.64 5.24
N ASN A 82 2.88 -20.10 3.98
CA ASN A 82 3.46 -21.38 3.59
C ASN A 82 4.97 -21.29 3.29
N ASN A 83 5.52 -20.09 3.14
CA ASN A 83 6.92 -19.90 2.79
C ASN A 83 7.73 -19.50 4.02
N ASP A 84 8.59 -20.40 4.50
CA ASP A 84 9.70 -19.98 5.35
C ASP A 84 10.81 -19.39 4.47
N ILE A 85 10.77 -18.07 4.30
CA ILE A 85 11.62 -17.33 3.36
C ILE A 85 13.10 -17.53 3.67
N LEU A 86 13.45 -17.56 4.96
CA LEU A 86 14.83 -17.74 5.41
C LEU A 86 15.34 -19.14 5.03
N LEU A 87 14.45 -20.14 5.07
CA LEU A 87 14.77 -21.48 4.56
C LEU A 87 14.80 -21.52 3.02
N LEU A 88 13.94 -20.79 2.33
CA LEU A 88 13.78 -20.88 0.88
C LEU A 88 14.78 -20.04 0.07
N GLU A 89 15.36 -19.00 0.66
CA GLU A 89 16.41 -18.20 0.01
C GLU A 89 17.59 -19.10 -0.41
N HIS A 90 18.02 -19.97 0.49
CA HIS A 90 19.19 -20.83 0.28
C HIS A 90 18.86 -22.26 -0.18
N LYS A 91 17.64 -22.77 0.09
CA LYS A 91 17.27 -24.12 -0.37
C LYS A 91 17.01 -24.17 -1.87
N ARG A 92 17.45 -25.26 -2.48
CA ARG A 92 17.07 -25.64 -3.85
C ARG A 92 15.66 -26.20 -3.81
N LEU A 93 14.81 -25.77 -4.74
CA LEU A 93 13.51 -26.40 -4.93
C LEU A 93 13.71 -27.85 -5.46
N PRO A 94 12.91 -28.83 -5.00
CA PRO A 94 13.01 -30.19 -5.49
C PRO A 94 12.81 -30.30 -7.00
N ARG A 95 13.49 -31.30 -7.60
CA ARG A 95 13.25 -31.74 -8.98
C ARG A 95 12.19 -32.83 -9.02
N GLY A 96 11.70 -33.13 -10.21
CA GLY A 96 10.72 -34.19 -10.45
C GLY A 96 9.30 -33.65 -10.55
N ARG A 97 8.32 -34.51 -10.26
CA ARG A 97 6.89 -34.19 -10.38
C ARG A 97 6.47 -33.16 -9.34
N ALA A 98 5.70 -32.17 -9.80
CA ALA A 98 5.04 -31.20 -8.96
C ALA A 98 3.68 -30.83 -9.54
N ILE A 99 2.77 -30.37 -8.69
CA ILE A 99 1.48 -29.81 -9.08
C ILE A 99 1.58 -28.30 -8.99
N LEU A 100 1.40 -27.63 -10.12
CA LEU A 100 1.25 -26.19 -10.21
C LEU A 100 -0.24 -25.84 -10.25
N SER A 101 -0.69 -25.01 -9.31
CA SER A 101 -2.09 -24.57 -9.21
C SER A 101 -2.16 -23.06 -9.02
N GLU A 102 -3.13 -22.43 -9.64
CA GLU A 102 -3.43 -21.02 -9.40
C GLU A 102 -4.17 -20.90 -8.07
N VAL A 103 -3.68 -20.05 -7.17
CA VAL A 103 -4.35 -19.76 -5.89
C VAL A 103 -4.86 -18.33 -5.84
N PHE A 104 -4.37 -17.44 -6.70
CA PHE A 104 -4.92 -16.09 -6.90
C PHE A 104 -4.75 -15.71 -8.37
N ASN A 105 -5.84 -15.49 -9.09
CA ASN A 105 -5.81 -15.07 -10.49
C ASN A 105 -6.81 -13.93 -10.75
N PRO A 106 -6.34 -12.67 -10.86
CA PRO A 106 -7.21 -11.51 -11.10
C PRO A 106 -7.73 -11.42 -12.55
N HIS A 107 -7.12 -12.17 -13.48
CA HIS A 107 -7.56 -12.20 -14.88
C HIS A 107 -8.86 -12.97 -15.03
N THR A 108 -8.99 -14.07 -14.31
CA THR A 108 -10.13 -15.00 -14.42
C THR A 108 -11.15 -14.84 -13.30
N ASP A 109 -10.76 -14.34 -12.12
CA ASP A 109 -11.66 -14.12 -10.99
C ASP A 109 -11.98 -12.62 -10.80
N LYS A 110 -13.23 -12.23 -11.09
CA LYS A 110 -13.70 -10.84 -10.96
C LYS A 110 -13.54 -10.29 -9.54
N THR A 111 -13.66 -11.15 -8.52
CA THR A 111 -13.49 -10.75 -7.13
C THR A 111 -12.04 -10.34 -6.86
N PHE A 112 -11.07 -11.07 -7.41
CA PHE A 112 -9.65 -10.73 -7.28
C PHE A 112 -9.24 -9.54 -8.14
N ARG A 113 -9.89 -9.33 -9.28
CA ARG A 113 -9.68 -8.12 -10.10
C ARG A 113 -9.95 -6.83 -9.33
N ALA A 114 -10.96 -6.83 -8.46
CA ALA A 114 -11.26 -5.70 -7.59
C ALA A 114 -10.19 -5.46 -6.50
N LEU A 115 -9.25 -6.38 -6.31
CA LEU A 115 -8.12 -6.30 -5.37
C LEU A 115 -6.78 -5.98 -6.06
N THR A 116 -6.81 -5.58 -7.33
CA THR A 116 -5.61 -5.23 -8.10
C THR A 116 -5.69 -3.81 -8.63
N ASP A 117 -4.55 -3.14 -8.74
CA ASP A 117 -4.44 -1.84 -9.39
C ASP A 117 -4.19 -2.05 -10.87
N GLU A 118 -4.95 -1.37 -11.74
CA GLU A 118 -4.67 -1.40 -13.19
C GLU A 118 -3.24 -0.93 -13.52
N ARG A 119 -2.66 -0.07 -12.66
CA ARG A 119 -1.28 0.42 -12.78
C ARG A 119 -0.24 -0.53 -12.17
N TYR A 120 -0.66 -1.40 -11.25
CA TYR A 120 0.18 -2.36 -10.56
C TYR A 120 -0.60 -3.66 -10.39
N MET A 121 -0.39 -4.61 -11.31
CA MET A 121 -1.08 -5.91 -11.36
C MET A 121 -0.69 -6.87 -10.21
N GLY A 122 -0.50 -6.37 -8.98
CA GLY A 122 -0.29 -7.17 -7.77
C GLY A 122 -1.42 -6.99 -6.76
N GLN A 123 -1.53 -7.94 -5.82
CA GLN A 123 -2.38 -7.77 -4.63
C GLN A 123 -2.07 -6.44 -3.93
N TYR A 124 -3.11 -5.70 -3.54
CA TYR A 124 -2.93 -4.51 -2.73
C TYR A 124 -2.20 -4.82 -1.42
N PHE A 125 -1.25 -3.95 -1.07
CA PHE A 125 -0.57 -3.99 0.21
C PHE A 125 -1.44 -3.29 1.25
N PHE A 126 -2.08 -4.07 2.12
CA PHE A 126 -2.86 -3.58 3.26
C PHE A 126 -1.98 -3.13 4.43
N HIS A 127 -0.71 -2.82 4.16
CA HIS A 127 0.27 -2.48 5.18
C HIS A 127 -0.13 -1.21 5.94
N GLY A 128 -0.25 -1.30 7.25
CA GLY A 128 -0.69 -0.21 8.12
C GLY A 128 -2.17 0.18 7.94
N ALA A 129 -2.95 -0.57 7.15
CA ALA A 129 -4.37 -0.30 6.99
C ALA A 129 -5.10 -0.47 8.33
N PHE A 130 -6.09 0.39 8.56
CA PHE A 130 -7.05 0.24 9.64
C PHE A 130 -8.14 -0.70 9.17
N MET A 131 -8.50 -1.66 10.01
CA MET A 131 -9.60 -2.57 9.72
C MET A 131 -10.72 -2.41 10.73
N ARG A 132 -11.95 -2.41 10.21
CA ARG A 132 -13.16 -2.67 10.96
C ARG A 132 -13.77 -3.97 10.49
N SER A 133 -14.45 -4.65 11.41
CA SER A 133 -15.19 -5.85 11.09
C SER A 133 -16.55 -5.84 11.73
N SER A 134 -17.53 -6.38 11.02
CA SER A 134 -18.86 -6.61 11.57
C SER A 134 -19.38 -7.97 11.12
N ARG A 135 -20.12 -8.65 12.00
CA ARG A 135 -20.88 -9.83 11.62
C ARG A 135 -22.25 -9.42 11.12
N THR A 136 -22.77 -10.16 10.16
CA THR A 136 -24.13 -10.03 9.63
C THR A 136 -24.86 -11.36 9.78
N ALA A 137 -26.17 -11.39 9.56
CA ALA A 137 -26.93 -12.65 9.60
C ALA A 137 -26.38 -13.72 8.62
N ASN A 138 -25.75 -13.28 7.53
CA ASN A 138 -25.34 -14.16 6.42
C ASN A 138 -23.80 -14.31 6.31
N GLY A 139 -23.03 -13.72 7.23
CA GLY A 139 -21.56 -13.81 7.18
C GLY A 139 -20.86 -12.63 7.85
N MET A 140 -19.83 -12.08 7.21
CA MET A 140 -18.93 -11.08 7.80
C MET A 140 -18.59 -9.97 6.79
N VAL A 141 -18.44 -8.74 7.28
CA VAL A 141 -17.94 -7.61 6.50
C VAL A 141 -16.62 -7.15 7.11
N LEU A 142 -15.60 -7.01 6.27
CA LEU A 142 -14.31 -6.42 6.60
C LEU A 142 -14.16 -5.12 5.83
N GLU A 143 -13.82 -4.03 6.51
CA GLU A 143 -13.56 -2.73 5.90
C GLU A 143 -12.11 -2.33 6.18
N PHE A 144 -11.38 -1.97 5.13
CA PHE A 144 -9.99 -1.54 5.21
C PHE A 144 -9.85 -0.11 4.68
N GLU A 145 -9.18 0.75 5.43
CA GLU A 145 -8.93 2.15 5.06
C GLU A 145 -7.53 2.60 5.52
N LEU A 146 -6.99 3.65 4.88
CA LEU A 146 -5.71 4.28 5.22
C LEU A 146 -4.48 3.34 5.11
N GLY A 147 -3.33 3.78 5.64
CA GLY A 147 -2.05 3.07 5.52
C GLY A 147 -1.51 3.10 4.09
N ALA A 148 -0.97 1.99 3.62
CA ALA A 148 -0.49 1.83 2.25
C ALA A 148 -1.60 1.81 1.19
N LEU A 149 -2.88 1.81 1.60
CA LEU A 149 -4.02 1.98 0.71
C LEU A 149 -4.18 3.43 0.23
N SER A 150 -3.50 4.39 0.87
CA SER A 150 -3.62 5.82 0.58
C SER A 150 -5.09 6.27 0.63
N ASP A 151 -5.62 6.81 -0.47
CA ASP A 151 -7.01 7.27 -0.62
C ASP A 151 -7.99 6.16 -0.99
N ARG A 152 -7.56 4.89 -1.03
CA ARG A 152 -8.43 3.76 -1.33
C ARG A 152 -8.99 3.16 -0.05
N ALA A 153 -10.25 2.76 -0.12
CA ALA A 153 -10.89 1.92 0.89
C ALA A 153 -11.43 0.64 0.24
N PHE A 154 -11.41 -0.46 1.00
CA PHE A 154 -11.96 -1.74 0.58
C PHE A 154 -13.03 -2.19 1.54
N ARG A 155 -14.19 -2.58 1.00
CA ARG A 155 -15.24 -3.30 1.72
C ARG A 155 -15.35 -4.70 1.16
N ILE A 156 -15.12 -5.67 2.03
CA ILE A 156 -15.07 -7.10 1.70
C ILE A 156 -16.21 -7.79 2.43
N GLU A 157 -17.17 -8.31 1.66
CA GLU A 157 -18.32 -9.05 2.15
C GLU A 157 -18.07 -10.55 1.96
N LEU A 158 -18.15 -11.31 3.06
CA LEU A 158 -17.93 -12.75 3.13
C LEU A 158 -19.25 -13.44 3.44
N SER A 159 -19.62 -14.48 2.68
CA SER A 159 -20.77 -15.33 2.99
C SER A 159 -20.44 -16.82 2.89
N GLY A 160 -21.24 -17.64 3.59
CA GLY A 160 -20.99 -19.07 3.69
C GLY A 160 -19.65 -19.37 4.37
N ILE A 161 -19.39 -18.76 5.53
CA ILE A 161 -18.16 -18.97 6.31
C ILE A 161 -18.07 -20.45 6.70
N ALA A 162 -17.04 -21.12 6.21
CA ALA A 162 -16.79 -22.54 6.43
C ALA A 162 -15.87 -22.77 7.64
N ALA A 163 -14.91 -21.87 7.88
CA ALA A 163 -13.99 -21.95 9.00
C ALA A 163 -13.39 -20.59 9.34
N GLU A 164 -13.07 -20.40 10.61
CA GLU A 164 -12.30 -19.28 11.13
C GLU A 164 -11.18 -19.86 12.00
N ASN A 165 -9.96 -19.37 11.83
CA ASN A 165 -8.80 -19.84 12.59
C ASN A 165 -7.95 -18.64 13.00
N CYS A 166 -7.72 -18.49 14.29
CA CYS A 166 -6.82 -17.48 14.81
C CYS A 166 -5.56 -18.13 15.38
N VAL A 167 -4.41 -17.55 15.03
CA VAL A 167 -3.13 -17.87 15.65
C VAL A 167 -2.57 -16.57 16.18
N SER A 168 -2.79 -16.32 17.46
CA SER A 168 -2.30 -15.14 18.18
C SER A 168 -1.75 -15.54 19.54
N GLU A 169 -0.69 -14.85 19.99
CA GLU A 169 -0.10 -15.08 21.33
C GLU A 169 -1.08 -14.78 22.47
N SER A 170 -2.02 -13.85 22.24
CA SER A 170 -3.01 -13.43 23.23
C SER A 170 -4.33 -14.20 23.17
N GLY A 171 -4.50 -15.12 22.22
CA GLY A 171 -5.74 -15.88 22.04
C GLY A 171 -6.96 -15.04 21.61
N GLY A 172 -6.75 -13.78 21.20
CA GLY A 172 -7.83 -12.90 20.74
C GLY A 172 -8.27 -13.21 19.30
N GLY A 173 -9.48 -12.79 18.93
CA GLY A 173 -10.05 -12.94 17.60
C GLY A 173 -9.72 -11.78 16.65
N LEU A 174 -10.65 -11.51 15.73
CA LEU A 174 -10.48 -10.51 14.68
C LEU A 174 -10.40 -9.07 15.22
N GLU A 175 -10.92 -8.85 16.42
CA GLU A 175 -10.80 -7.61 17.19
C GLU A 175 -9.34 -7.23 17.50
N THR A 176 -8.40 -8.19 17.51
CA THR A 176 -6.97 -7.91 17.70
C THR A 176 -6.34 -7.14 16.54
N PHE A 177 -7.05 -7.04 15.41
CA PHE A 177 -6.65 -6.29 14.22
C PHE A 177 -7.39 -4.94 14.11
N ALA A 178 -8.31 -4.65 15.02
CA ALA A 178 -8.98 -3.36 15.11
C ALA A 178 -8.00 -2.31 15.66
N GLY A 179 -7.77 -1.22 14.92
CA GLY A 179 -6.90 -0.11 15.36
C GLY A 179 -5.62 0.11 14.55
N GLY A 180 -5.45 -0.62 13.45
CA GLY A 180 -4.33 -0.44 12.54
C GLY A 180 -3.06 -1.11 13.05
N ARG A 181 -2.37 -1.80 12.13
CA ARG A 181 -1.10 -2.58 12.25
C ARG A 181 -1.11 -3.79 11.32
N ILE A 182 -2.13 -3.95 10.47
CA ILE A 182 -2.14 -5.02 9.48
C ILE A 182 -0.86 -4.94 8.67
N ARG A 183 -0.07 -5.99 8.68
CA ARG A 183 1.13 -6.10 7.86
C ARG A 183 0.70 -6.39 6.43
N GLU A 184 -0.18 -7.37 6.28
CA GLU A 184 -0.62 -7.86 4.99
C GLU A 184 -1.98 -8.55 5.08
N VAL A 185 -2.69 -8.60 3.95
CA VAL A 185 -3.89 -9.41 3.80
C VAL A 185 -3.71 -10.27 2.55
N PHE A 186 -3.78 -11.59 2.73
CA PHE A 186 -3.68 -12.54 1.64
C PHE A 186 -5.05 -13.00 1.21
N PHE A 187 -5.25 -13.06 -0.09
CA PHE A 187 -6.43 -13.63 -0.71
C PHE A 187 -6.01 -14.83 -1.54
N ARG A 188 -6.72 -15.95 -1.35
CA ARG A 188 -6.56 -17.12 -2.19
C ARG A 188 -7.86 -17.87 -2.41
N LYS A 189 -7.90 -18.67 -3.45
CA LYS A 189 -8.93 -19.68 -3.72
C LYS A 189 -8.31 -21.05 -3.52
N ASN A 190 -8.92 -21.88 -2.70
CA ASN A 190 -8.41 -23.22 -2.44
C ASN A 190 -8.87 -24.22 -3.52
N GLU A 191 -8.39 -25.45 -3.43
CA GLU A 191 -8.70 -26.51 -4.40
C GLU A 191 -10.19 -26.88 -4.42
N SER A 192 -10.93 -26.67 -3.32
CA SER A 192 -12.38 -26.85 -3.27
C SER A 192 -13.17 -25.66 -3.83
N GLY A 193 -12.49 -24.61 -4.31
CA GLY A 193 -13.11 -23.40 -4.85
C GLY A 193 -13.56 -22.38 -3.80
N GLU A 194 -13.33 -22.64 -2.51
CA GLU A 194 -13.62 -21.69 -1.43
C GLU A 194 -12.58 -20.57 -1.43
N TYR A 195 -12.99 -19.38 -1.05
CA TYR A 195 -12.09 -18.28 -0.78
C TYR A 195 -11.48 -18.43 0.61
N GLN A 196 -10.21 -18.07 0.72
CA GLN A 196 -9.53 -17.91 1.98
C GLN A 196 -8.92 -16.51 2.05
N ILE A 197 -9.24 -15.80 3.13
CA ILE A 197 -8.63 -14.54 3.50
C ILE A 197 -7.72 -14.79 4.69
N THR A 198 -6.53 -14.23 4.69
CA THR A 198 -5.64 -14.24 5.87
C THR A 198 -5.20 -12.83 6.16
N ILE A 199 -5.57 -12.33 7.34
CA ILE A 199 -5.13 -11.03 7.85
C ILE A 199 -3.92 -11.32 8.74
N ASP A 200 -2.79 -10.70 8.44
CA ASP A 200 -1.52 -10.96 9.11
C ASP A 200 -0.97 -9.67 9.72
N ASN A 201 -0.60 -9.77 10.99
CA ASN A 201 0.06 -8.76 11.79
C ASN A 201 1.25 -9.39 12.55
N THR A 202 1.92 -10.35 11.93
CA THR A 202 3.15 -10.96 12.46
C THR A 202 4.30 -9.96 12.33
N TYR A 203 5.01 -9.67 13.41
CA TYR A 203 6.15 -8.75 13.40
C TYR A 203 7.30 -9.26 14.26
N ASN A 204 8.48 -8.70 14.02
CA ASN A 204 9.65 -8.93 14.85
C ASN A 204 9.87 -7.72 15.75
N ASP A 205 9.91 -7.94 17.05
CA ASP A 205 10.38 -6.94 18.00
C ASP A 205 11.88 -7.10 18.25
N PHE A 206 12.60 -5.99 18.31
CA PHE A 206 14.04 -5.95 18.51
C PHE A 206 14.33 -5.45 19.92
N ILE A 207 14.52 -6.40 20.83
CA ILE A 207 14.78 -6.10 22.24
C ILE A 207 16.28 -5.90 22.42
N PHE A 208 16.66 -4.66 22.70
CA PHE A 208 18.01 -4.30 23.12
C PHE A 208 18.11 -4.46 24.64
N SER A 209 18.99 -5.35 25.11
CA SER A 209 19.24 -5.48 26.56
C SER A 209 19.76 -4.15 27.09
N LYS A 210 19.10 -3.59 28.12
CA LYS A 210 19.58 -2.39 28.82
C LYS A 210 21.01 -2.61 29.32
N GLY A 211 21.99 -1.93 28.72
CA GLY A 211 23.41 -2.06 29.07
C GLY A 211 24.29 -0.96 28.48
N THR A 212 24.48 0.09 29.29
CA THR A 212 25.62 1.04 29.38
C THR A 212 26.21 1.65 28.11
N ASN A 213 25.92 2.95 27.92
CA ASN A 213 26.59 3.97 27.09
C ASN A 213 26.91 3.62 25.62
N CYS A 214 26.83 4.65 24.77
CA CYS A 214 27.15 4.65 23.33
C CYS A 214 28.57 4.16 22.95
N PHE A 215 29.38 3.74 23.92
CA PHE A 215 30.75 3.23 23.74
C PHE A 215 30.88 1.71 23.90
N SER A 216 29.81 0.99 24.24
CA SER A 216 29.83 -0.47 24.30
C SER A 216 29.75 -1.08 22.88
N PRO A 217 30.39 -2.23 22.63
CA PRO A 217 30.30 -2.93 21.35
C PRO A 217 28.82 -3.19 20.98
N PRO A 218 28.48 -3.26 19.67
CA PRO A 218 27.11 -3.40 19.22
C PRO A 218 26.46 -4.63 19.86
N VAL A 219 25.51 -4.38 20.75
CA VAL A 219 24.70 -5.42 21.37
C VAL A 219 23.84 -6.03 20.25
N LYS A 220 24.03 -7.32 19.99
CA LYS A 220 23.14 -8.05 19.07
C LYS A 220 21.72 -8.00 19.62
N PRO A 221 20.75 -7.40 18.91
CA PRO A 221 19.39 -7.34 19.41
C PRO A 221 18.82 -8.76 19.54
N LYS A 222 18.09 -9.02 20.62
CA LYS A 222 17.26 -10.22 20.71
C LYS A 222 16.03 -9.98 19.85
N ILE A 223 15.88 -10.79 18.80
CA ILE A 223 14.69 -10.74 17.93
C ILE A 223 13.61 -11.62 18.57
N VAL A 224 12.47 -11.03 18.90
CA VAL A 224 11.28 -11.76 19.35
C VAL A 224 10.26 -11.70 18.22
N LYS A 225 9.87 -12.87 17.70
CA LYS A 225 8.87 -12.95 16.64
C LYS A 225 7.49 -13.08 17.27
N HIS A 226 6.65 -12.08 17.06
CA HIS A 226 5.25 -12.10 17.44
C HIS A 226 4.40 -12.63 16.29
N ILE A 227 3.71 -13.74 16.52
CA ILE A 227 2.83 -14.36 15.52
C ILE A 227 1.40 -13.92 15.78
N ASN A 228 0.80 -13.26 14.80
CA ASN A 228 -0.60 -12.88 14.86
C ASN A 228 -1.21 -12.90 13.46
N TYR A 229 -1.99 -13.94 13.15
CA TYR A 229 -2.77 -13.97 11.92
C TYR A 229 -4.14 -14.61 12.13
N PHE A 230 -5.10 -14.17 11.34
CA PHE A 230 -6.46 -14.65 11.34
C PHE A 230 -6.85 -15.11 9.94
N THR A 231 -7.31 -16.34 9.82
CA THR A 231 -7.72 -16.95 8.55
C THR A 231 -9.22 -17.19 8.54
N ILE A 232 -9.89 -16.75 7.47
CA ILE A 232 -11.30 -17.02 7.21
C ILE A 232 -11.40 -17.81 5.92
N ARG A 233 -12.19 -18.89 5.93
CA ARG A 233 -12.62 -19.61 4.72
C ARG A 233 -14.10 -19.36 4.49
N CYS A 234 -14.47 -19.01 3.26
CA CYS A 234 -15.85 -18.73 2.89
C CYS A 234 -16.14 -19.18 1.46
N ARG A 235 -17.42 -19.44 1.17
CA ARG A 235 -17.86 -19.86 -0.17
C ARG A 235 -17.88 -18.69 -1.15
N ASP A 236 -18.34 -17.53 -0.71
CA ASP A 236 -18.43 -16.35 -1.54
C ASP A 236 -17.67 -15.17 -0.91
N LEU A 237 -17.07 -14.38 -1.80
CA LEU A 237 -16.29 -13.20 -1.50
C LEU A 237 -16.70 -12.10 -2.48
N LYS A 238 -17.15 -10.95 -1.97
CA LYS A 238 -17.43 -9.76 -2.76
C LYS A 238 -16.57 -8.61 -2.27
N VAL A 239 -15.90 -7.94 -3.20
CA VAL A 239 -15.03 -6.81 -2.91
C VAL A 239 -15.61 -5.56 -3.58
N ARG A 240 -15.67 -4.47 -2.82
CA ARG A 240 -15.97 -3.13 -3.33
C ARG A 240 -14.80 -2.22 -2.97
N GLN A 241 -14.35 -1.45 -3.94
CA GLN A 241 -13.38 -0.39 -3.74
C GLN A 241 -14.08 0.96 -3.80
N SER A 242 -13.66 1.89 -2.96
CA SER A 242 -14.10 3.30 -3.01
C SER A 242 -12.93 4.23 -2.71
N ASN A 243 -13.14 5.53 -2.89
CA ASN A 243 -12.19 6.55 -2.48
C ASN A 243 -12.52 7.00 -1.05
N TYR A 244 -11.62 6.70 -0.11
CA TYR A 244 -11.73 7.03 1.31
C TYR A 244 -11.93 8.53 1.55
N PHE A 245 -11.19 9.38 0.84
CA PHE A 245 -11.30 10.82 1.00
C PHE A 245 -12.68 11.31 0.59
N ILE A 246 -13.13 10.94 -0.62
CA ILE A 246 -14.44 11.33 -1.16
C ILE A 246 -15.57 10.79 -0.27
N ASP A 247 -15.49 9.54 0.18
CA ASP A 247 -16.49 8.95 1.07
C ASP A 247 -16.54 9.69 2.42
N THR A 248 -15.39 10.10 2.94
CA THR A 248 -15.29 10.88 4.19
C THR A 248 -15.91 12.26 4.03
N LEU A 249 -15.63 12.96 2.93
CA LEU A 249 -16.26 14.25 2.61
C LEU A 249 -17.78 14.13 2.54
N LYS A 250 -18.28 13.14 1.79
CA LYS A 250 -19.71 12.89 1.62
C LYS A 250 -20.41 12.60 2.96
N LYS A 251 -19.79 11.81 3.84
CA LYS A 251 -20.32 11.54 5.20
C LYS A 251 -20.43 12.80 6.05
N ASN A 252 -19.65 13.83 5.76
CA ASN A 252 -19.66 15.12 6.46
C ASN A 252 -20.47 16.20 5.73
N GLY A 253 -21.23 15.82 4.69
CA GLY A 253 -22.06 16.75 3.93
C GLY A 253 -21.29 17.67 2.98
N ILE A 254 -20.01 17.36 2.74
CA ILE A 254 -19.14 18.14 1.85
C ILE A 254 -19.25 17.55 0.44
N GLU A 255 -19.57 18.41 -0.53
CA GLU A 255 -19.59 18.03 -1.93
C GLU A 255 -18.18 18.16 -2.50
N CYS A 256 -17.74 17.15 -3.24
CA CYS A 256 -16.41 17.11 -3.85
C CYS A 256 -16.54 17.07 -5.35
N ILE A 257 -15.99 18.07 -6.02
CA ILE A 257 -15.94 18.19 -7.47
C ILE A 257 -14.49 17.95 -7.88
N GLU A 258 -14.24 16.85 -8.58
CA GLU A 258 -12.93 16.59 -9.17
C GLU A 258 -12.70 17.54 -10.35
N LEU A 259 -11.60 18.29 -10.28
CA LEU A 259 -11.20 19.22 -11.32
C LEU A 259 -10.31 18.45 -12.30
N HIS A 260 -10.96 17.79 -13.26
CA HIS A 260 -10.28 16.93 -14.23
C HIS A 260 -9.34 17.70 -15.18
N HIS A 261 -8.37 16.97 -15.70
CA HIS A 261 -7.59 17.35 -16.88
C HIS A 261 -8.46 17.26 -18.12
N ASN A 262 -8.63 18.37 -18.82
CA ASN A 262 -8.93 18.32 -20.24
C ASN A 262 -7.59 18.34 -21.02
N ARG A 263 -7.59 17.99 -22.31
CA ARG A 263 -6.34 17.90 -23.12
C ARG A 263 -5.57 19.22 -23.23
N GLU A 264 -6.17 20.35 -22.83
CA GLU A 264 -5.64 21.70 -23.01
C GLU A 264 -5.22 22.37 -21.71
N GLU A 265 -5.76 21.96 -20.55
CA GLU A 265 -5.46 22.58 -19.25
C GLU A 265 -5.22 21.55 -18.13
N ASN A 266 -4.05 21.66 -17.50
CA ASN A 266 -3.73 20.93 -16.29
C ASN A 266 -4.20 21.75 -15.07
N MET A 267 -5.37 21.42 -14.52
CA MET A 267 -5.94 22.15 -13.37
C MET A 267 -5.08 22.10 -12.12
N THR A 268 -4.34 21.02 -11.89
CA THR A 268 -3.39 20.95 -10.77
C THR A 268 -2.26 21.96 -10.96
N GLU A 269 -1.69 22.05 -12.17
CA GLU A 269 -0.66 23.05 -12.46
C GLU A 269 -1.23 24.48 -12.40
N THR A 270 -2.45 24.71 -12.88
CA THR A 270 -3.11 26.02 -12.76
C THR A 270 -3.28 26.43 -11.29
N LEU A 271 -3.78 25.53 -10.42
CA LEU A 271 -3.87 25.83 -8.99
C LEU A 271 -2.48 26.01 -8.36
N ARG A 272 -1.49 25.21 -8.76
CA ARG A 272 -0.10 25.32 -8.29
C ARG A 272 0.47 26.70 -8.64
N GLN A 273 0.26 27.18 -9.86
CA GLN A 273 0.73 28.50 -10.29
C GLN A 273 -0.02 29.63 -9.58
N ARG A 274 -1.34 29.51 -9.41
CA ARG A 274 -2.12 30.46 -8.60
C ARG A 274 -1.65 30.51 -7.16
N TRP A 275 -1.35 29.36 -6.57
CA TRP A 275 -0.78 29.26 -5.22
C TRP A 275 0.58 29.99 -5.15
N LYS A 276 1.49 29.73 -6.10
CA LYS A 276 2.77 30.43 -6.17
C LYS A 276 2.58 31.95 -6.29
N GLN A 277 1.68 32.40 -7.16
CA GLN A 277 1.39 33.83 -7.35
C GLN A 277 0.84 34.47 -6.08
N ALA A 278 -0.08 33.81 -5.37
CA ALA A 278 -0.71 34.36 -4.17
C ALA A 278 0.21 34.40 -2.96
N PHE A 279 1.00 33.35 -2.72
CA PHE A 279 1.73 33.18 -1.47
C PHE A 279 3.24 33.48 -1.58
N LEU A 280 3.83 33.44 -2.78
CA LEU A 280 5.28 33.65 -2.97
C LEU A 280 5.64 35.03 -3.55
N GLN A 281 4.66 35.91 -3.75
CA GLN A 281 4.94 37.24 -4.30
C GLN A 281 5.91 38.02 -3.38
N GLY A 282 7.08 38.37 -3.93
CA GLY A 282 8.11 39.11 -3.19
C GLY A 282 8.88 38.27 -2.16
N VAL A 283 8.72 36.93 -2.17
CA VAL A 283 9.47 36.00 -1.32
C VAL A 283 10.74 35.57 -2.05
N ASP A 284 11.88 35.58 -1.34
CA ASP A 284 13.11 34.97 -1.85
C ASP A 284 13.00 33.44 -1.83
N VAL A 285 12.96 32.85 -3.02
CA VAL A 285 12.84 31.41 -3.25
C VAL A 285 14.15 30.78 -3.72
N GLU A 286 15.27 31.50 -3.67
CA GLU A 286 16.58 30.94 -4.02
C GLU A 286 17.07 29.96 -2.95
N ASN A 287 17.69 28.86 -3.40
CA ASN A 287 18.36 27.87 -2.55
C ASN A 287 17.49 27.15 -1.51
N ILE A 288 16.16 27.13 -1.71
CA ILE A 288 15.21 26.39 -0.84
C ILE A 288 14.61 25.15 -1.53
N TYR A 289 15.11 24.76 -2.71
CA TYR A 289 14.60 23.61 -3.46
C TYR A 289 13.07 23.62 -3.67
N LEU A 290 12.51 24.79 -4.00
CA LEU A 290 11.06 24.98 -4.15
C LEU A 290 10.47 24.14 -5.28
N ASP A 291 11.28 23.83 -6.29
CA ASP A 291 10.97 22.92 -7.40
C ASP A 291 10.73 21.47 -6.94
N GLN A 292 11.26 21.10 -5.77
CA GLN A 292 11.08 19.78 -5.19
C GLN A 292 9.79 19.69 -4.36
N CYS A 293 9.53 20.69 -3.51
CA CYS A 293 8.38 20.76 -2.62
C CYS A 293 8.01 22.23 -2.36
N LEU A 294 6.77 22.64 -2.65
CA LEU A 294 6.37 24.04 -2.40
C LEU A 294 6.41 24.42 -0.91
N TRP A 295 6.17 23.46 -0.01
CA TRP A 295 6.21 23.67 1.43
C TRP A 295 7.61 24.01 1.96
N HIS A 296 8.67 23.89 1.15
CA HIS A 296 10.00 24.34 1.52
C HIS A 296 10.04 25.83 1.87
N VAL A 297 9.18 26.66 1.28
CA VAL A 297 9.06 28.07 1.66
C VAL A 297 8.79 28.25 3.16
N PHE A 298 8.07 27.32 3.79
CA PHE A 298 7.78 27.36 5.23
C PHE A 298 8.91 26.72 6.04
N SER A 299 9.42 25.54 5.65
CA SER A 299 10.48 24.86 6.40
C SER A 299 11.81 25.62 6.42
N TYR A 300 12.12 26.38 5.35
CA TYR A 300 13.27 27.29 5.29
C TYR A 300 12.97 28.67 5.90
N ASN A 301 11.83 28.83 6.56
CA ASN A 301 11.39 30.05 7.23
C ASN A 301 11.33 31.30 6.31
N ARG A 302 11.08 31.12 5.01
CA ARG A 302 10.87 32.25 4.09
C ARG A 302 9.51 32.91 4.29
N LEU A 303 8.52 32.12 4.71
CA LEU A 303 7.21 32.60 5.15
C LEU A 303 6.98 32.22 6.62
N LYS A 304 6.66 33.23 7.45
CA LYS A 304 6.28 33.00 8.84
C LYS A 304 4.85 32.44 8.90
N SER A 305 4.72 31.22 9.41
CA SER A 305 3.47 30.46 9.44
C SER A 305 3.23 29.84 10.81
N LEU A 306 1.99 29.42 11.08
CA LEU A 306 1.71 28.49 12.18
C LEU A 306 2.19 27.10 11.78
N THR A 307 2.57 26.29 12.77
CA THR A 307 3.13 24.95 12.54
C THR A 307 2.51 23.91 13.45
N GLY A 308 2.50 22.65 13.04
CA GLY A 308 2.07 21.53 13.89
C GLY A 308 0.59 21.64 14.29
N GLU A 309 0.31 21.37 15.57
CA GLU A 309 -1.04 21.39 16.12
C GLU A 309 -1.72 22.76 15.98
N GLU A 310 -0.97 23.87 16.07
CA GLU A 310 -1.52 25.22 15.88
C GLU A 310 -2.03 25.42 14.44
N ALA A 311 -1.30 24.91 13.45
CA ALA A 311 -1.73 24.97 12.05
C ALA A 311 -3.00 24.14 11.82
N SER A 312 -3.06 22.93 12.40
CA SER A 312 -4.24 22.05 12.30
C SER A 312 -5.46 22.64 13.01
N ALA A 313 -5.29 23.16 14.22
CA ALA A 313 -6.35 23.85 14.95
C ALA A 313 -6.84 25.08 14.20
N ARG A 314 -5.93 25.81 13.53
CA ARG A 314 -6.33 26.96 12.72
C ARG A 314 -7.18 26.52 11.53
N LEU A 315 -6.78 25.51 10.77
CA LEU A 315 -7.59 24.98 9.65
C LEU A 315 -9.00 24.59 10.11
N ASP A 316 -9.09 23.81 11.19
CA ASP A 316 -10.37 23.35 11.75
C ASP A 316 -11.29 24.50 12.20
N SER A 317 -10.74 25.71 12.44
CA SER A 317 -11.48 26.90 12.90
C SER A 317 -11.93 27.86 11.79
N VAL A 318 -11.38 27.77 10.57
CA VAL A 318 -11.63 28.79 9.52
C VAL A 318 -13.08 28.74 9.01
N GLY A 319 -13.65 27.54 8.86
CA GLY A 319 -15.05 27.37 8.47
C GLY A 319 -15.41 27.86 7.05
N SER A 320 -14.48 27.82 6.09
CA SER A 320 -14.74 28.24 4.70
C SER A 320 -15.77 27.35 4.00
N SER A 321 -16.72 27.96 3.29
CA SER A 321 -17.74 27.24 2.52
C SER A 321 -17.19 26.54 1.29
N THR A 322 -16.17 27.13 0.66
CA THR A 322 -15.54 26.63 -0.55
C THR A 322 -14.03 26.53 -0.34
N LEU A 323 -13.48 25.36 -0.66
CA LEU A 323 -12.06 25.08 -0.57
C LEU A 323 -11.55 24.50 -1.90
N TYR A 324 -10.29 24.77 -2.19
CA TYR A 324 -9.54 24.03 -3.20
C TYR A 324 -8.53 23.12 -2.50
N VAL A 325 -8.34 21.92 -3.06
CA VAL A 325 -7.37 20.93 -2.59
C VAL A 325 -6.56 20.42 -3.77
N PHE A 326 -5.23 20.45 -3.68
CA PHE A 326 -4.38 19.78 -4.67
C PHE A 326 -3.22 19.04 -4.01
N LEU A 327 -2.73 18.01 -4.69
CA LEU A 327 -1.53 17.26 -4.28
C LEU A 327 -0.30 17.76 -5.06
N ASP A 328 0.75 18.13 -4.34
CA ASP A 328 2.02 18.52 -4.95
C ASP A 328 2.88 17.28 -5.21
N ASN A 329 2.48 16.51 -6.23
CA ASN A 329 3.10 15.22 -6.53
C ASN A 329 4.25 15.32 -7.54
N ALA A 330 5.07 16.38 -7.48
CA ALA A 330 6.10 16.69 -8.47
C ALA A 330 7.12 15.56 -8.76
N ARG A 331 7.18 14.53 -7.92
CA ARG A 331 8.13 13.41 -8.00
C ARG A 331 7.53 12.07 -8.43
N ILE A 332 6.21 11.91 -8.44
CA ILE A 332 5.58 10.63 -8.75
C ILE A 332 4.72 10.84 -9.99
N ASN A 333 4.90 10.00 -11.01
CA ASN A 333 4.03 9.91 -12.20
C ASN A 333 2.62 9.39 -11.81
N GLY A 334 2.01 9.95 -10.77
CA GLY A 334 0.65 9.71 -10.34
C GLY A 334 -0.31 10.67 -11.04
N PRO A 335 -1.63 10.43 -10.94
CA PRO A 335 -2.62 11.37 -11.40
C PRO A 335 -2.45 12.67 -10.62
N ASP A 336 -2.45 13.76 -11.35
CA ASP A 336 -2.57 15.11 -10.81
C ASP A 336 -3.97 15.24 -10.19
N ILE A 337 -4.05 15.25 -8.86
CA ILE A 337 -5.31 15.28 -8.13
C ILE A 337 -5.61 16.72 -7.68
N CYS A 338 -6.80 17.17 -8.04
CA CYS A 338 -7.30 18.51 -7.73
C CYS A 338 -8.81 18.47 -7.48
N TYR A 339 -9.25 19.09 -6.39
CA TYR A 339 -10.65 19.12 -5.97
C TYR A 339 -11.11 20.54 -5.66
N ARG A 340 -12.36 20.83 -6.00
CA ARG A 340 -13.14 21.92 -5.41
C ARG A 340 -14.14 21.31 -4.43
N LEU A 341 -14.14 21.79 -3.20
CA LEU A 341 -15.02 21.32 -2.14
C LEU A 341 -16.07 22.39 -1.85
N GLU A 342 -17.35 22.02 -1.91
CA GLU A 342 -18.48 22.87 -1.52
C GLU A 342 -19.08 22.41 -0.20
N ASN A 343 -19.72 23.35 0.52
CA ASN A 343 -20.23 23.13 1.87
C ASN A 343 -19.14 22.66 2.85
N ALA A 344 -17.92 23.15 2.64
CA ALA A 344 -16.71 22.69 3.32
C ALA A 344 -16.52 23.27 4.74
N ALA A 345 -17.54 23.90 5.34
CA ALA A 345 -17.43 24.50 6.67
C ALA A 345 -17.11 23.48 7.77
N SER A 346 -17.46 22.20 7.57
CA SER A 346 -17.13 21.06 8.44
C SER A 346 -15.80 20.39 8.10
N PHE A 347 -15.06 20.89 7.09
CA PHE A 347 -13.79 20.32 6.68
C PHE A 347 -12.76 20.41 7.80
N SER A 348 -12.04 19.31 8.05
CA SER A 348 -11.03 19.23 9.10
C SER A 348 -9.76 18.57 8.58
N HIS A 349 -8.62 18.94 9.18
CA HIS A 349 -7.31 18.35 8.86
C HIS A 349 -7.29 16.82 8.93
N LYS A 350 -8.15 16.20 9.75
CA LYS A 350 -8.26 14.74 9.87
C LYS A 350 -8.73 14.07 8.58
N MET A 351 -9.52 14.76 7.76
CA MET A 351 -9.98 14.24 6.47
C MET A 351 -8.83 14.05 5.47
N LEU A 352 -7.71 14.74 5.67
CA LEU A 352 -6.51 14.63 4.84
C LEU A 352 -5.58 13.47 5.23
N SER A 353 -5.98 12.58 6.14
CA SER A 353 -5.11 11.51 6.68
C SER A 353 -4.58 10.52 5.65
N CYS A 354 -5.22 10.44 4.48
CA CYS A 354 -4.81 9.58 3.37
C CYS A 354 -3.80 10.23 2.41
N TYR A 355 -3.56 11.54 2.55
CA TYR A 355 -2.71 12.32 1.65
C TYR A 355 -1.50 12.90 2.37
N LYS A 356 -0.45 13.11 1.57
CA LYS A 356 0.79 13.79 1.90
C LYS A 356 1.07 14.81 0.82
N ASP A 357 1.82 15.85 1.16
CA ASP A 357 2.10 16.99 0.28
C ASP A 357 0.80 17.57 -0.31
N VAL A 358 -0.19 17.74 0.56
CA VAL A 358 -1.52 18.26 0.19
C VAL A 358 -1.66 19.71 0.63
N TYR A 359 -2.19 20.51 -0.28
CA TYR A 359 -2.39 21.94 -0.12
C TYR A 359 -3.87 22.21 -0.13
N VAL A 360 -4.33 22.95 0.86
CA VAL A 360 -5.70 23.44 0.97
C VAL A 360 -5.65 24.95 0.98
N MET A 361 -6.59 25.58 0.27
CA MET A 361 -6.76 27.03 0.25
C MET A 361 -8.25 27.37 0.13
N ASP A 362 -8.60 28.58 0.53
CA ASP A 362 -9.89 29.16 0.21
C ASP A 362 -9.97 29.62 -1.25
N GLU A 363 -11.17 29.97 -1.68
CA GLU A 363 -11.45 30.41 -3.04
C GLU A 363 -10.63 31.64 -3.48
N ASN A 364 -10.35 32.54 -2.53
CA ASN A 364 -9.62 33.78 -2.76
C ASN A 364 -8.11 33.66 -2.57
N PHE A 365 -7.60 32.47 -2.21
CA PHE A 365 -6.18 32.26 -1.89
C PHE A 365 -5.68 33.23 -0.81
N SER A 366 -6.54 33.56 0.16
CA SER A 366 -6.21 34.42 1.29
C SER A 366 -5.42 33.67 2.37
N TRP A 367 -5.55 32.34 2.42
CA TRP A 367 -4.75 31.48 3.28
C TRP A 367 -4.47 30.12 2.64
N THR A 368 -3.48 29.42 3.17
CA THR A 368 -3.19 28.04 2.79
C THR A 368 -2.82 27.20 4.00
N TYR A 369 -3.33 25.98 4.01
CA TYR A 369 -2.88 24.91 4.90
C TYR A 369 -2.12 23.88 4.08
N VAL A 370 -0.98 23.42 4.60
CA VAL A 370 -0.12 22.48 3.91
C VAL A 370 0.25 21.32 4.83
N ARG A 371 -0.08 20.10 4.43
CA ARG A 371 0.31 18.87 5.11
C ARG A 371 1.41 18.20 4.31
N THR A 372 2.57 18.02 4.93
CA THR A 372 3.79 17.50 4.27
C THR A 372 3.86 15.97 4.36
N HIS A 373 4.75 15.34 3.60
CA HIS A 373 5.12 13.94 3.84
C HIS A 373 6.03 13.72 5.06
N GLU A 374 6.55 14.80 5.65
CA GLU A 374 7.53 14.82 6.75
C GLU A 374 6.93 15.34 8.07
N GLU A 375 5.67 15.04 8.38
CA GLU A 375 4.96 15.60 9.57
C GLU A 375 5.69 15.45 10.92
N ARG A 376 6.65 14.52 11.04
CA ARG A 376 7.46 14.37 12.26
C ARG A 376 8.53 15.44 12.43
N SER A 377 8.94 16.11 11.35
CA SER A 377 10.02 17.10 11.33
C SER A 377 9.61 18.43 10.71
N CYS A 378 8.65 18.43 9.78
CA CYS A 378 8.25 19.60 9.00
C CYS A 378 6.73 19.66 8.89
N GLY A 379 6.13 20.78 9.31
CA GLY A 379 4.70 21.04 9.18
C GLY A 379 3.82 20.19 10.12
N PRO A 380 2.50 20.11 9.86
CA PRO A 380 1.78 20.90 8.87
C PRO A 380 1.94 22.42 9.08
N TYR A 381 1.68 23.20 8.04
CA TYR A 381 1.80 24.65 8.03
C TYR A 381 0.46 25.32 7.79
N PHE A 382 0.21 26.46 8.42
CA PHE A 382 -0.90 27.34 8.08
C PHE A 382 -0.38 28.76 7.89
N TYR A 383 -0.64 29.34 6.73
CA TYR A 383 -0.23 30.70 6.38
C TYR A 383 -1.42 31.50 5.89
N HIS A 384 -1.52 32.75 6.34
CA HIS A 384 -2.48 33.71 5.85
C HIS A 384 -1.70 34.81 5.14
N VAL A 385 -2.09 35.17 3.92
CA VAL A 385 -1.54 36.35 3.24
C VAL A 385 -1.89 37.53 4.12
N ASN A 386 -0.90 38.19 4.70
CA ASN A 386 -1.14 39.40 5.46
C ASN A 386 -1.80 40.42 4.52
N ILE A 387 -3.11 40.65 4.66
CA ILE A 387 -3.71 41.92 4.23
C ILE A 387 -2.95 42.94 5.08
N LYS A 388 -2.19 43.83 4.42
CA LYS A 388 -1.34 44.84 5.05
C LYS A 388 -2.02 45.38 6.33
N LYS A 389 -1.35 45.23 7.48
CA LYS A 389 -1.71 45.99 8.68
C LYS A 389 -1.57 47.47 8.40
#